data_AF-T0L8J3-F1
#
_entry.id   AF-T0L8J3-F1
#
_cell.length_a   1.000
_cell.length_b   1.000
_cell.length_c   1.000
_cell.angle_alpha   90.00
_cell.angle_beta   90.00
_cell.angle_gamma   90.00
#
_symmetry.space_group_name_H-M   'P 1'
#
loop_
_entity.id
_entity.type
_entity.pdbx_description
1 polymer ?
#
loop_
_entity_poly.entity_id
_entity_poly.type
_entity_poly.pdbx_seq_one_letter_code
_entity_poly.pdbx_strand_id
1 'polypeptide(L)'
;MRTLGWVDIDMIEISNKKFNVIRDRAGLGQPERGIPPQARDVTEAVGKLREIEKRTREFHNPADPNSAEDSPAMDVDPSANTTNGNATPEEASNVKPWLQGRVIHRAEPELKTHTSYLVFAVLPREWSEEDEAAALAKWPCGSEKGVIGTKDKETRKQEKRELLQGKGRRRKNKA
;
A
#
# COMPACT_ATOMS: atom_id res chain seq x y z
N MET A 1 -2.41 -40.88 2.75
CA MET A 1 -3.43 -39.86 3.12
C MET A 1 -4.83 -40.41 2.89
N ARG A 2 -5.31 -40.55 1.65
CA ARG A 2 -6.67 -41.06 1.37
C ARG A 2 -6.94 -42.47 1.92
N THR A 3 -5.98 -43.38 1.80
CA THR A 3 -6.09 -44.75 2.33
C THR A 3 -6.06 -44.83 3.87
N LEU A 4 -5.64 -43.75 4.54
CA LEU A 4 -5.49 -43.67 6.00
C LEU A 4 -6.62 -42.86 6.65
N GLY A 5 -7.72 -42.59 5.93
CA GLY A 5 -8.88 -41.87 6.46
C GLY A 5 -8.73 -40.34 6.56
N TRP A 6 -7.65 -39.76 6.02
CA TRP A 6 -7.50 -38.30 5.98
C TRP A 6 -8.45 -37.70 4.94
N VAL A 7 -9.21 -36.68 5.34
CA VAL A 7 -10.16 -35.91 4.53
C VAL A 7 -9.65 -34.47 4.33
N ASP A 8 -10.28 -33.69 3.44
CA ASP A 8 -9.86 -32.32 3.08
C ASP A 8 -8.35 -32.20 2.75
N ILE A 9 -7.90 -33.00 1.79
CA ILE A 9 -6.50 -32.99 1.36
C ILE A 9 -6.29 -31.88 0.32
N ASP A 10 -5.58 -30.83 0.72
CA ASP A 10 -5.24 -29.68 -0.13
C ASP A 10 -3.72 -29.54 -0.29
N MET A 11 -3.27 -29.28 -1.53
CA MET A 11 -1.86 -29.06 -1.87
C MET A 11 -1.66 -27.61 -2.28
N ILE A 12 -0.81 -26.90 -1.55
CA ILE A 12 -0.60 -25.45 -1.71
C ILE A 12 0.90 -25.16 -1.77
N GLU A 13 1.30 -24.20 -2.59
CA GLU A 13 2.62 -23.57 -2.50
C GLU A 13 2.50 -22.15 -1.95
N ILE A 14 3.50 -21.72 -1.17
CA ILE A 14 3.53 -20.38 -0.60
C ILE A 14 4.70 -19.61 -1.22
N SER A 15 4.38 -18.58 -2.01
CA SER A 15 5.38 -17.64 -2.52
C SER A 15 5.45 -16.40 -1.62
N ASN A 16 6.54 -16.23 -0.87
CA ASN A 16 6.80 -14.99 -0.14
C ASN A 16 7.66 -14.06 -1.00
N LYS A 17 7.24 -12.80 -1.13
CA LYS A 17 8.01 -11.74 -1.78
C LYS A 17 8.16 -10.57 -0.81
N LYS A 18 9.40 -10.23 -0.48
CA LYS A 18 9.71 -9.02 0.28
C LYS A 18 10.09 -7.90 -0.67
N PHE A 19 9.52 -6.71 -0.42
CA PHE A 19 9.77 -5.52 -1.21
C PHE A 19 10.55 -4.51 -0.38
N ASN A 20 11.67 -4.04 -0.94
CA ASN A 20 12.41 -2.91 -0.42
C ASN A 20 11.79 -1.62 -0.95
N VAL A 21 11.36 -0.77 -0.02
CA VAL A 21 10.77 0.54 -0.34
C VAL A 21 11.88 1.57 -0.26
N ILE A 22 12.29 2.08 -1.41
CA ILE A 22 13.35 3.08 -1.53
C ILE A 22 12.74 4.33 -2.17
N ARG A 23 13.17 5.51 -1.74
CA ARG A 23 12.85 6.75 -2.43
C ARG A 23 13.95 7.06 -3.43
N ASP A 24 13.59 7.06 -4.70
CA ASP A 24 14.48 7.47 -5.78
C ASP A 24 14.44 8.99 -5.91
N ARG A 25 15.57 9.62 -5.59
CA ARG A 25 15.78 11.07 -5.72
C ARG A 25 16.32 11.36 -7.12
N ALA A 26 15.47 11.18 -8.13
CA ALA A 26 15.76 11.60 -9.49
C ALA A 26 15.50 13.11 -9.64
N GLY A 27 16.49 13.86 -10.13
CA GLY A 27 16.42 15.30 -10.37
C GLY A 27 17.79 15.98 -10.30
N LEU A 28 18.00 17.01 -11.10
CA LEU A 28 19.26 17.76 -11.23
C LEU A 28 19.61 18.57 -9.97
N GLY A 29 18.63 18.86 -9.11
CA GLY A 29 18.74 19.79 -7.99
C GLY A 29 19.49 19.27 -6.75
N GLN A 30 19.77 17.98 -6.61
CA GLN A 30 20.55 17.48 -5.48
C GLN A 30 21.27 16.16 -5.80
N PRO A 31 22.52 16.21 -6.29
CA PRO A 31 23.33 15.00 -6.40
C PRO A 31 23.59 14.45 -4.99
N GLU A 32 23.03 13.29 -4.69
CA GLU A 32 23.48 12.51 -3.55
C GLU A 32 24.95 12.12 -3.80
N ARG A 33 25.79 12.24 -2.76
CA ARG A 33 27.24 12.06 -2.88
C ARG A 33 27.55 10.68 -3.48
N GLY A 34 28.01 10.67 -4.73
CA GLY A 34 28.39 9.46 -5.47
C GLY A 34 27.40 8.98 -6.53
N ILE A 35 26.22 9.60 -6.68
CA ILE A 35 25.26 9.29 -7.75
C ILE A 35 25.28 10.42 -8.77
N PRO A 36 25.54 10.15 -10.07
CA PRO A 36 25.51 11.19 -11.09
C PRO A 36 24.08 11.78 -11.18
N PRO A 37 23.95 13.11 -11.32
CA PRO A 37 22.64 13.75 -11.42
C PRO A 37 21.95 13.32 -12.72
N GLN A 38 21.00 12.40 -12.58
CA GLN A 38 20.13 11.93 -13.64
C GLN A 38 18.89 12.82 -13.74
N ALA A 39 18.53 13.20 -14.96
CA ALA A 39 17.31 13.96 -15.21
C ALA A 39 16.09 13.12 -14.82
N ARG A 40 15.11 13.75 -14.17
CA ARG A 40 13.87 13.10 -13.76
C ARG A 40 12.90 12.91 -14.92
N ASP A 41 12.91 13.85 -15.87
CA ASP A 41 12.02 13.88 -17.02
C ASP A 41 12.74 14.29 -18.30
N VAL A 42 12.15 13.98 -19.45
CA VAL A 42 12.67 14.34 -20.78
C VAL A 42 12.79 15.85 -20.92
N THR A 43 11.86 16.61 -20.36
CA THR A 43 11.86 18.07 -20.39
C THR A 43 13.10 18.66 -19.69
N GLU A 44 13.43 18.16 -18.50
CA GLU A 44 14.63 18.52 -17.75
C GLU A 44 15.91 18.08 -18.46
N ALA A 45 15.91 16.87 -19.04
CA ALA A 45 17.05 16.36 -19.82
C ALA A 45 17.33 17.25 -21.04
N VAL A 46 16.29 17.62 -21.78
CA VAL A 46 16.40 18.50 -22.95
C VAL A 46 16.77 19.92 -22.54
N GLY A 47 16.27 20.42 -21.41
CA GLY A 47 16.66 21.72 -20.84
C GLY A 47 18.16 21.78 -20.54
N LYS A 48 18.67 20.79 -19.78
CA LYS A 48 20.09 20.65 -19.48
C LYS A 48 20.94 20.49 -20.74
N LEU A 49 20.47 19.73 -21.72
CA LEU A 49 21.19 19.55 -22.99
C LEU A 49 21.33 20.88 -23.75
N ARG A 50 20.28 21.71 -23.78
CA ARG A 50 20.33 23.05 -24.39
C ARG A 50 21.29 23.99 -23.67
N GLU A 51 21.37 23.91 -22.35
CA GLU A 51 22.32 24.70 -21.55
C GLU A 51 23.78 24.28 -21.83
N ILE A 52 24.02 22.97 -21.88
CA ILE A 52 25.34 22.42 -22.22
C ILE A 52 25.72 22.84 -23.65
N GLU A 53 24.80 22.75 -24.61
CA GLU A 53 25.04 23.16 -25.99
C GLU A 53 25.44 24.64 -26.10
N LYS A 54 24.72 25.54 -25.42
CA LYS A 54 25.06 26.98 -25.38
C LYS A 54 26.46 27.21 -24.81
N ARG A 55 26.74 26.61 -23.64
CA ARG A 55 28.04 26.70 -22.99
C ARG A 55 29.16 26.14 -23.87
N THR A 56 28.96 24.98 -24.48
CA THR A 56 29.93 24.38 -25.40
C THR A 56 30.16 25.25 -26.62
N ARG A 57 29.12 25.88 -27.17
CA ARG A 57 29.23 26.83 -28.29
C ARG A 57 30.03 28.08 -27.91
N GLU A 58 29.82 28.62 -26.71
CA GLU A 58 30.60 29.74 -26.18
C GLU A 58 32.09 29.36 -26.02
N PHE A 59 32.39 28.16 -25.51
CA PHE A 59 33.77 27.68 -25.38
C PHE A 59 34.43 27.32 -26.72
N HIS A 60 33.67 26.86 -27.72
CA HIS A 60 34.19 26.46 -29.04
C HIS A 60 34.15 27.57 -30.08
N ASN A 61 33.70 28.78 -29.72
CA ASN A 61 33.76 29.96 -30.59
C ASN A 61 34.83 30.95 -30.11
N PRO A 62 36.15 30.64 -30.18
CA PRO A 62 37.22 31.58 -29.85
C PRO A 62 37.46 32.64 -30.95
N ALA A 63 36.49 32.89 -31.83
CA ALA A 63 36.68 33.65 -33.08
C ALA A 63 35.71 34.82 -33.24
N ASP A 64 35.39 35.53 -32.16
CA ASP A 64 34.81 36.88 -32.26
C ASP A 64 35.84 37.93 -31.83
N PRO A 65 36.58 38.56 -32.77
CA PRO A 65 37.63 39.53 -32.46
C PRO A 65 37.10 40.88 -31.93
N ASN A 66 35.80 41.04 -31.71
CA ASN A 66 35.19 42.27 -31.17
C ASN A 66 34.81 42.20 -29.68
N SER A 67 35.10 41.12 -28.95
CA SER A 67 34.93 41.06 -27.49
C SER A 67 36.24 41.26 -26.72
N ALA A 68 37.22 41.94 -27.32
CA ALA A 68 38.52 42.23 -26.73
C ALA A 68 38.55 43.46 -25.80
N GLU A 69 37.46 43.73 -25.07
CA GLU A 69 37.47 44.66 -23.93
C GLU A 69 36.54 44.16 -22.81
N ASP A 70 36.89 43.05 -22.15
CA ASP A 70 36.83 43.03 -20.68
C ASP A 70 37.68 41.87 -20.12
N SER A 71 38.37 42.14 -19.02
CA SER A 71 39.31 41.23 -18.35
C SER A 71 38.56 40.19 -17.49
N PRO A 72 39.18 39.06 -17.10
CA PRO A 72 38.50 38.01 -16.35
C PRO A 72 38.35 38.42 -14.88
N ALA A 73 37.23 39.05 -14.54
CA ALA A 73 36.76 39.03 -13.17
C ALA A 73 36.26 37.60 -12.88
N MET A 74 36.87 36.94 -11.90
CA MET A 74 36.22 35.81 -11.22
C MET A 74 34.92 36.32 -10.62
N ASP A 75 33.84 36.24 -11.37
CA ASP A 75 32.52 36.59 -10.88
C ASP A 75 32.00 35.41 -10.07
N VAL A 76 31.95 35.64 -8.77
CA VAL A 76 31.39 34.73 -7.78
C VAL A 76 29.90 34.65 -8.05
N ASP A 77 29.49 33.49 -8.57
CA ASP A 77 28.13 32.94 -8.64
C ASP A 77 27.01 33.88 -8.15
N PRO A 78 26.35 34.65 -9.04
CA PRO A 78 25.06 35.22 -8.69
C PRO A 78 24.05 34.10 -8.85
N SER A 79 23.58 33.58 -7.71
CA SER A 79 22.34 32.83 -7.53
C SER A 79 21.34 33.14 -8.66
N ALA A 80 21.27 32.25 -9.65
CA ALA A 80 20.39 32.40 -10.79
C ALA A 80 18.95 32.15 -10.35
N ASN A 81 18.30 33.24 -9.92
CA ASN A 81 16.86 33.32 -9.76
C ASN A 81 16.22 33.36 -11.15
N THR A 82 16.08 32.19 -11.77
CA THR A 82 15.43 32.02 -13.07
C THR A 82 13.92 32.04 -12.87
N THR A 83 13.31 33.22 -12.99
CA THR A 83 11.87 33.40 -13.10
C THR A 83 11.39 32.95 -14.49
N ASN A 84 10.88 31.72 -14.56
CA ASN A 84 9.80 31.34 -15.47
C ASN A 84 8.98 30.21 -14.83
N GLY A 85 7.71 30.51 -14.58
CA GLY A 85 6.82 29.71 -13.73
C GLY A 85 6.64 28.26 -14.21
N ASN A 86 6.84 27.30 -13.33
CA ASN A 86 5.77 26.84 -12.45
C ASN A 86 6.34 25.88 -11.39
N ALA A 87 7.02 26.44 -10.38
CA ALA A 87 7.15 25.95 -9.01
C ALA A 87 8.15 26.89 -8.31
N THR A 88 7.69 27.60 -7.29
CA THR A 88 8.54 28.32 -6.35
C THR A 88 9.64 27.39 -5.81
N PRO A 89 10.93 27.76 -5.88
CA PRO A 89 12.01 26.95 -5.29
C PRO A 89 11.93 26.88 -3.76
N GLU A 90 11.19 27.82 -3.16
CA GLU A 90 10.98 27.94 -1.72
C GLU A 90 9.98 26.90 -1.15
N GLU A 91 9.18 26.26 -2.01
CA GLU A 91 8.32 25.15 -1.58
C GLU A 91 9.01 23.80 -1.72
N ALA A 92 9.97 23.66 -2.63
CA ALA A 92 10.79 22.46 -2.76
C ALA A 92 11.81 22.31 -1.62
N SER A 93 12.26 23.43 -1.02
CA SER A 93 13.09 23.43 0.19
C SER A 93 12.30 23.16 1.48
N ASN A 94 10.97 23.34 1.44
CA ASN A 94 10.08 23.10 2.59
C ASN A 94 9.51 21.66 2.61
N VAL A 95 9.65 20.92 1.51
CA VAL A 95 9.41 19.48 1.52
C VAL A 95 10.59 18.82 2.21
N LYS A 96 10.34 18.32 3.42
CA LYS A 96 11.30 17.57 4.23
C LYS A 96 12.10 16.60 3.35
N PRO A 97 13.44 16.53 3.45
CA PRO A 97 14.28 15.73 2.54
C PRO A 97 13.89 14.24 2.42
N TRP A 98 13.22 13.66 3.42
CA TRP A 98 12.72 12.28 3.39
C TRP A 98 11.39 12.09 2.65
N LEU A 99 10.70 13.17 2.31
CA LEU A 99 9.50 13.20 1.45
C LEU A 99 9.86 13.48 -0.01
N GLN A 100 11.09 13.94 -0.28
CA GLN A 100 11.59 14.21 -1.62
C GLN A 100 11.91 12.91 -2.37
N GLY A 101 11.55 12.84 -3.65
CA GLY A 101 11.77 11.68 -4.52
C GLY A 101 10.55 10.79 -4.71
N ARG A 102 10.62 9.88 -5.69
CA ARG A 102 9.55 8.91 -6.00
C ARG A 102 9.72 7.67 -5.14
N VAL A 103 8.64 7.19 -4.54
CA VAL A 103 8.65 5.88 -3.88
C VAL A 103 8.71 4.79 -4.94
N ILE A 104 9.77 3.97 -4.90
CA ILE A 104 9.97 2.81 -5.76
C ILE A 104 9.99 1.55 -4.90
N HIS A 105 9.32 0.52 -5.39
CA HIS A 105 9.36 -0.82 -4.83
C HIS A 105 10.36 -1.66 -5.63
N ARG A 106 11.43 -2.12 -4.99
CA ARG A 106 12.35 -3.10 -5.58
C ARG A 106 12.16 -4.44 -4.87
N ALA A 107 11.92 -5.49 -5.64
CA ALA A 107 11.92 -6.85 -5.09
C ALA A 107 13.35 -7.22 -4.64
N GLU A 108 13.45 -8.13 -3.67
CA GLU A 108 14.74 -8.74 -3.32
C GLU A 108 15.39 -9.38 -4.57
N PRO A 109 16.73 -9.31 -4.70
CA PRO A 109 17.44 -9.81 -5.89
C PRO A 109 17.38 -11.34 -6.02
N GLU A 110 17.26 -12.05 -4.89
CA GLU A 110 17.14 -13.51 -4.87
C GLU A 110 15.77 -13.89 -4.32
N LEU A 111 14.88 -14.34 -5.21
CA LEU A 111 13.54 -14.80 -4.86
C LEU A 111 13.56 -16.33 -4.75
N LYS A 112 13.04 -16.84 -3.63
CA LYS A 112 12.72 -18.27 -3.51
C LYS A 112 11.48 -18.56 -4.36
N THR A 113 11.70 -18.94 -5.62
CA THR A 113 10.63 -19.20 -6.59
C THR A 113 9.84 -20.46 -6.27
N HIS A 114 10.50 -21.46 -5.70
CA HIS A 114 9.87 -22.68 -5.23
C HIS A 114 10.57 -23.16 -3.96
N THR A 115 9.80 -23.47 -2.92
CA THR A 115 10.31 -24.01 -1.66
C THR A 115 9.86 -25.46 -1.52
N SER A 116 8.60 -25.68 -1.19
CA SER A 116 8.00 -26.99 -1.07
C SER A 116 6.50 -26.91 -1.28
N TYR A 117 5.92 -28.01 -1.76
CA TYR A 117 4.49 -28.20 -1.77
C TYR A 117 4.04 -28.62 -0.37
N LEU A 118 3.17 -27.81 0.23
CA LEU A 118 2.57 -28.07 1.53
C LEU A 118 1.25 -28.82 1.30
N VAL A 119 1.15 -30.02 1.87
CA VAL A 119 -0.08 -30.80 1.83
C VAL A 119 -0.74 -30.72 3.20
N PHE A 120 -1.88 -30.06 3.26
CA PHE A 120 -2.75 -30.03 4.42
C PHE A 120 -3.77 -31.15 4.30
N ALA A 121 -4.09 -31.78 5.42
CA ALA A 121 -5.19 -32.72 5.51
C ALA A 121 -5.75 -32.72 6.92
N VAL A 122 -7.03 -33.02 7.04
CA VAL A 122 -7.73 -33.14 8.32
C VAL A 122 -7.98 -34.62 8.57
N LEU A 123 -7.57 -35.11 9.75
CA LEU A 123 -7.97 -36.43 10.22
C LEU A 123 -9.14 -36.24 11.18
N PRO A 124 -10.37 -36.64 10.81
CA PRO A 124 -11.49 -36.60 11.73
C PRO A 124 -11.18 -37.52 12.91
N ARG A 125 -11.28 -36.99 14.12
CA ARG A 125 -11.18 -37.80 15.33
C ARG A 125 -12.41 -38.70 15.37
N GLU A 126 -12.24 -39.97 15.69
CA GLU A 126 -13.39 -40.86 15.94
C GLU A 126 -14.10 -40.38 17.20
N TRP A 127 -15.39 -40.06 17.09
CA TRP A 127 -16.22 -39.68 18.24
C TRP A 127 -16.81 -40.95 18.85
N SER A 128 -16.64 -41.12 20.15
CA SER A 128 -17.39 -42.09 20.92
C SER A 128 -18.79 -41.52 21.25
N GLU A 129 -19.74 -42.39 21.57
CA GLU A 129 -21.08 -41.97 22.03
C GLU A 129 -21.02 -41.03 23.25
N GLU A 130 -19.98 -41.17 24.08
CA GLU A 130 -19.71 -40.28 25.22
C GLU A 130 -19.26 -38.88 24.79
N ASP A 131 -18.39 -38.80 23.77
CA ASP A 131 -17.93 -37.53 23.19
C ASP A 131 -19.08 -36.82 22.45
N GLU A 132 -19.97 -37.58 21.80
CA GLU A 132 -21.20 -37.05 21.19
C GLU A 132 -22.13 -36.44 22.23
N ALA A 133 -22.36 -37.13 23.35
CA ALA A 133 -23.17 -36.62 24.45
C ALA A 133 -22.53 -35.38 25.11
N ALA A 134 -21.21 -35.38 25.30
CA ALA A 134 -20.48 -34.26 25.88
C ALA A 134 -20.54 -33.01 24.99
N ALA A 135 -20.44 -33.17 23.67
CA ALA A 135 -20.57 -32.04 22.76
C ALA A 135 -22.01 -31.56 22.61
N LEU A 136 -22.99 -32.46 22.63
CA LEU A 136 -24.41 -32.10 22.62
C LEU A 136 -24.79 -31.35 23.91
N ALA A 137 -24.22 -31.74 25.05
CA ALA A 137 -24.35 -31.01 26.30
C ALA A 137 -23.65 -29.64 26.25
N LYS A 138 -22.46 -29.56 25.64
CA LYS A 138 -21.68 -28.31 25.52
C LYS A 138 -22.27 -27.33 24.49
N TRP A 139 -22.86 -27.87 23.43
CA TRP A 139 -23.42 -27.15 22.29
C TRP A 139 -24.74 -27.82 21.90
N PRO A 140 -25.87 -27.45 22.53
CA PRO A 140 -27.17 -27.98 22.16
C PRO A 140 -27.52 -27.55 20.73
N CYS A 141 -27.27 -28.43 19.77
CA CYS A 141 -27.67 -28.26 18.38
C CYS A 141 -29.17 -28.55 18.22
N GLY A 142 -29.89 -27.74 17.45
CA GLY A 142 -31.31 -27.94 17.18
C GLY A 142 -32.30 -27.23 18.13
N SER A 143 -31.85 -26.52 19.17
CA SER A 143 -32.71 -25.61 19.94
C SER A 143 -32.79 -24.19 19.33
N GLU A 144 -32.62 -24.08 18.02
CA GLU A 144 -32.78 -22.83 17.30
C GLU A 144 -34.27 -22.46 17.30
N LYS A 145 -34.66 -21.58 18.23
CA LYS A 145 -36.03 -21.03 18.32
C LYS A 145 -36.28 -20.06 17.15
N GLY A 146 -36.44 -20.62 15.97
CA GLY A 146 -36.96 -19.93 14.79
C GLY A 146 -35.89 -19.61 13.76
N VAL A 147 -35.96 -20.32 12.64
CA VAL A 147 -35.48 -19.81 11.36
C VAL A 147 -36.17 -18.46 11.12
N ILE A 148 -35.39 -17.39 11.01
CA ILE A 148 -35.90 -16.05 10.68
C ILE A 148 -36.44 -16.11 9.25
N GLY A 149 -37.73 -16.43 9.11
CA GLY A 149 -38.38 -16.54 7.80
C GLY A 149 -39.70 -17.30 7.79
N THR A 150 -39.95 -18.20 8.75
CA THR A 150 -41.13 -19.10 8.75
C THR A 150 -42.14 -18.83 9.86
N LYS A 151 -42.15 -17.62 10.44
CA LYS A 151 -43.27 -17.19 11.30
C LYS A 151 -44.27 -16.37 10.49
N ASP A 152 -45.49 -16.89 10.35
CA ASP A 152 -46.59 -16.19 9.70
C ASP A 152 -46.83 -14.80 10.32
N LYS A 153 -47.20 -13.83 9.50
CA LYS A 153 -47.46 -12.43 9.88
C LYS A 153 -48.41 -12.30 11.08
N GLU A 154 -49.32 -13.25 11.23
CA GLU A 154 -50.31 -13.30 12.31
C GLU A 154 -49.71 -13.69 13.66
N THR A 155 -48.80 -14.68 13.69
CA THR A 155 -48.11 -15.08 14.92
C THR A 155 -47.22 -13.95 15.44
N ARG A 156 -46.54 -13.23 14.53
CA ARG A 156 -45.75 -12.03 14.87
C ARG A 156 -46.61 -10.88 15.40
N LYS A 157 -47.85 -10.73 14.91
CA LYS A 157 -48.80 -9.70 15.38
C LYS A 157 -49.38 -10.05 16.75
N GLN A 158 -49.64 -11.32 17.02
CA GLN A 158 -50.09 -11.81 18.33
C GLN A 158 -48.99 -11.68 19.39
N GLU A 159 -47.76 -12.14 19.11
CA GLU A 159 -46.62 -11.98 20.02
C GLU A 159 -46.38 -10.49 20.36
N LYS A 160 -46.47 -9.59 19.37
CA LYS A 160 -46.35 -8.15 19.60
C LYS A 160 -47.48 -7.59 20.45
N ARG A 161 -48.72 -8.09 20.29
CA ARG A 161 -49.90 -7.66 21.07
C ARG A 161 -49.78 -8.11 22.52
N GLU A 162 -49.35 -9.35 22.76
CA GLU A 162 -49.14 -9.89 24.10
C GLU A 162 -48.00 -9.17 24.82
N LEU A 163 -46.91 -8.85 24.13
CA LEU A 163 -45.78 -8.12 24.70
C LEU A 163 -46.16 -6.68 25.12
N LEU A 164 -47.02 -6.02 24.35
CA LEU A 164 -47.57 -4.69 24.67
C LEU A 164 -48.55 -4.74 25.85
N GLN A 165 -49.39 -5.78 25.94
CA GLN A 165 -50.28 -5.97 27.08
C GLN A 165 -49.51 -6.28 28.38
N GLY A 166 -48.43 -7.07 28.30
CA GLY A 166 -47.54 -7.34 29.43
C GLY A 166 -46.83 -6.09 29.96
N LYS A 167 -46.35 -5.21 29.07
CA LYS A 167 -45.78 -3.89 29.45
C LYS A 167 -46.84 -2.95 30.01
N GLY A 168 -48.07 -2.97 29.49
CA GLY A 168 -49.20 -2.18 30.01
C GLY A 168 -49.57 -2.57 31.44
N ARG A 169 -49.63 -3.88 31.76
CA ARG A 169 -49.88 -4.37 33.13
C ARG A 169 -48.76 -4.00 34.10
N ARG A 170 -47.49 -4.08 33.68
CA ARG A 170 -46.34 -3.66 34.53
C ARG A 170 -46.32 -2.16 34.82
N ARG A 171 -46.81 -1.31 33.90
CA ARG A 171 -46.93 0.14 34.14
C ARG A 171 -48.10 0.47 35.07
N LYS A 172 -49.19 -0.29 35.04
CA LYS A 172 -50.37 -0.10 35.90
C LYS A 172 -50.13 -0.50 37.37
N ASN A 173 -49.25 -1.46 37.62
CA ASN A 173 -48.88 -1.89 38.98
C ASN A 173 -47.73 -1.05 39.61
N LYS A 174 -47.24 -0.01 38.92
CA LYS A 174 -46.15 0.85 39.40
C LYS A 174 -46.57 2.32 39.54
N ALA A 175 -47.89 2.57 39.50
CA ALA A 175 -48.51 3.88 39.76
C ALA A 175 -49.36 3.76 41.02
#